data_AF-A0A7S1SPL3-F1
#
_entry.id   AF-A0A7S1SPL3-F1
#
_cell.length_a   1.000
_cell.length_b   1.000
_cell.length_c   1.000
_cell.angle_alpha   90.00
_cell.angle_beta   90.00
_cell.angle_gamma   90.00
#
_symmetry.space_group_name_H-M   'P 1'
#
loop_
_entity.id
_entity.type
_entity.pdbx_description
1 polymer ?
#
loop_
_entity_poly.entity_id
_entity_poly.type
_entity_poly.pdbx_seq_one_letter_code
_entity_poly.pdbx_strand_id
1 'polypeptide(L)'
;EQPQCPFHAHKLVQSEDWRVQENVPLAVQFGVHHTSDAAGRLLRDIGGGDKIREFCTRFYARMHVDATLKQFLFLDDGPAAHAKRLADWIIEKMGGEGQPWTDSGRRGMRQPSHHAAWNSSRRDPSVRGQHFKLDDTRIWMRLHFWAVREVGLSEHTAFWGWYQRFIGHFIRVYESRAPAYVQDSAQWSADPSNSEEYLNNGCFMSDVVGIHR
;
A
#
# COMPACT_ATOMS: atom_id res chain seq x y z
N GLU A 1 -23.95 -4.17 9.49
CA GLU A 1 -23.75 -3.38 8.26
C GLU A 1 -22.29 -2.94 8.23
N GLN A 2 -21.56 -3.22 7.14
CA GLN A 2 -20.18 -2.71 7.00
C GLN A 2 -20.27 -1.19 6.72
N PRO A 3 -19.50 -0.35 7.42
CA PRO A 3 -19.49 1.08 7.14
C PRO A 3 -19.08 1.31 5.68
N GLN A 4 -19.94 1.99 4.92
CA GLN A 4 -19.72 2.28 3.51
C GLN A 4 -18.47 3.17 3.37
N CYS A 5 -17.46 2.69 2.63
CA CYS A 5 -16.25 3.48 2.39
C CYS A 5 -16.64 4.76 1.61
N PRO A 6 -16.26 5.96 2.08
CA PRO A 6 -16.66 7.21 1.44
C PRO A 6 -16.09 7.37 0.01
N PHE A 7 -15.12 6.51 -0.35
CA PHE A 7 -14.50 6.46 -1.67
C PHE A 7 -15.10 5.37 -2.56
N HIS A 8 -16.18 4.68 -2.20
CA HIS A 8 -16.73 3.58 -3.00
C HIS A 8 -17.45 4.04 -4.29
N ALA A 9 -17.87 5.31 -4.34
CA ALA A 9 -18.58 5.89 -5.48
C ALA A 9 -17.62 6.29 -6.61
N HIS A 10 -17.17 5.32 -7.40
CA HIS A 10 -16.35 5.60 -8.58
C HIS A 10 -17.21 5.86 -9.81
N LYS A 11 -16.86 6.87 -10.62
CA LYS A 11 -17.33 6.93 -12.00
C LYS A 11 -16.65 5.80 -12.77
N LEU A 12 -17.36 4.71 -13.03
CA LEU A 12 -16.93 3.71 -14.01
C LEU A 12 -16.81 4.44 -15.35
N VAL A 13 -15.61 4.54 -15.88
CA VAL A 13 -15.42 5.04 -17.23
C VAL A 13 -15.78 3.86 -18.16
N GLN A 14 -16.79 4.06 -19.00
CA GLN A 14 -17.57 2.97 -19.62
C GLN A 14 -17.06 2.51 -21.00
N SER A 15 -15.98 3.07 -21.55
CA SER A 15 -15.50 2.68 -22.89
C SER A 15 -14.34 1.66 -22.77
N GLU A 16 -14.18 0.73 -23.70
CA GLU A 16 -12.99 -0.14 -23.72
C GLU A 16 -11.80 0.54 -24.45
N ASP A 17 -12.06 1.61 -25.21
CA ASP A 17 -11.12 2.24 -26.15
C ASP A 17 -10.03 3.10 -25.47
N TRP A 18 -10.20 3.47 -24.20
CA TRP A 18 -9.21 4.24 -23.41
C TRP A 18 -8.45 3.39 -22.40
N ARG A 19 -8.75 2.08 -22.33
CA ARG A 19 -8.13 1.18 -21.35
C ARG A 19 -6.69 0.90 -21.73
N VAL A 20 -5.77 1.19 -20.82
CA VAL A 20 -4.34 0.94 -20.94
C VAL A 20 -4.10 -0.56 -20.84
N GLN A 21 -3.97 -1.22 -22.00
CA GLN A 21 -3.66 -2.65 -22.07
C GLN A 21 -2.15 -2.93 -22.01
N GLU A 22 -1.33 -1.96 -22.42
CA GLU A 22 0.10 -2.12 -22.53
C GLU A 22 0.81 -2.06 -21.18
N ASN A 23 1.99 -2.70 -21.11
CA ASN A 23 2.84 -2.61 -19.94
C ASN A 23 3.33 -1.16 -19.74
N VAL A 24 2.96 -0.56 -18.61
CA VAL A 24 3.50 0.75 -18.21
C VAL A 24 4.79 0.53 -17.41
N PRO A 25 5.97 0.99 -17.90
CA PRO A 25 7.21 0.87 -17.15
C PRO A 25 7.22 1.80 -15.93
N LEU A 26 7.98 1.41 -14.91
CA LEU A 26 8.27 2.29 -13.79
C LEU A 26 9.34 3.29 -14.21
N ALA A 27 9.06 4.58 -14.15
CA ALA A 27 10.03 5.62 -14.51
C ALA A 27 11.03 5.82 -13.36
N VAL A 28 12.17 5.13 -13.44
CA VAL A 28 13.25 5.23 -12.44
C VAL A 28 14.54 5.65 -13.14
N GLN A 29 15.16 6.73 -12.65
CA GLN A 29 16.43 7.23 -13.14
C GLN A 29 17.40 7.35 -11.95
N PHE A 30 18.58 6.74 -12.05
CA PHE A 30 19.58 6.69 -10.96
C PHE A 30 19.00 6.26 -9.60
N GLY A 31 18.05 5.32 -9.61
CA GLY A 31 17.39 4.83 -8.40
C GLY A 31 16.31 5.74 -7.83
N VAL A 32 15.96 6.84 -8.51
CA VAL A 32 14.90 7.77 -8.12
C VAL A 32 13.68 7.58 -9.00
N HIS A 33 12.51 7.44 -8.39
CA HIS A 33 11.23 7.38 -9.09
C HIS A 33 10.76 8.77 -9.56
N HIS A 34 10.33 8.86 -10.82
CA HIS A 34 9.72 10.04 -11.44
C HIS A 34 8.28 9.74 -11.88
N THR A 35 7.42 10.76 -11.88
CA THR A 35 6.08 10.67 -12.49
C THR A 35 6.20 10.52 -14.00
N SER A 36 5.22 9.91 -14.66
CA SER A 36 5.16 9.85 -16.13
C SER A 36 3.74 9.99 -16.64
N ASP A 37 3.58 10.51 -17.86
CA ASP A 37 2.26 10.64 -18.49
C ASP A 37 1.55 9.29 -18.65
N ALA A 38 2.32 8.21 -18.85
CA ALA A 38 1.78 6.86 -18.93
C ALA A 38 1.20 6.38 -17.59
N ALA A 39 1.90 6.63 -16.48
CA ALA A 39 1.37 6.32 -15.14
C ALA A 39 0.16 7.22 -14.78
N GLY A 40 0.16 8.48 -15.20
CA GLY A 40 -1.00 9.37 -15.03
C GLY A 40 -2.22 8.94 -15.85
N ARG A 41 -2.03 8.42 -17.07
CA ARG A 41 -3.11 7.78 -17.85
C ARG A 41 -3.62 6.53 -17.13
N LEU A 42 -2.71 5.70 -16.62
CA LEU A 42 -3.06 4.49 -15.87
C LEU A 42 -3.85 4.79 -14.59
N LEU A 43 -3.54 5.90 -13.89
CA LEU A 43 -4.32 6.34 -12.73
C LEU A 43 -5.77 6.68 -13.14
N ARG A 44 -5.95 7.45 -14.21
CA ARG A 44 -7.29 7.75 -14.72
C ARG A 44 -8.02 6.47 -15.15
N ASP A 45 -7.28 5.55 -15.77
CA ASP A 45 -7.77 4.27 -16.25
C ASP A 45 -8.48 3.44 -15.17
N ILE A 46 -7.82 3.30 -14.03
CA ILE A 46 -8.31 2.49 -12.92
C ILE A 46 -9.43 3.15 -12.09
N GLY A 47 -9.93 4.31 -12.48
CA GLY A 47 -10.94 5.07 -11.72
C GLY A 47 -10.38 6.21 -10.85
N GLY A 48 -9.14 6.65 -11.11
CA GLY A 48 -8.55 7.83 -10.50
C GLY A 48 -8.08 7.65 -9.06
N GLY A 49 -7.72 8.77 -8.42
CA GLY A 49 -7.23 8.79 -7.05
C GLY A 49 -8.20 8.22 -6.02
N ASP A 50 -9.50 8.26 -6.27
CA ASP A 50 -10.49 7.71 -5.33
C ASP A 50 -10.39 6.20 -5.23
N LYS A 51 -10.09 5.50 -6.32
CA LYS A 51 -9.85 4.05 -6.28
C LYS A 51 -8.59 3.72 -5.47
N ILE A 52 -7.57 4.58 -5.53
CA ILE A 52 -6.37 4.47 -4.67
C ILE A 52 -6.74 4.66 -3.19
N ARG A 53 -7.56 5.68 -2.88
CA ARG A 53 -8.04 5.95 -1.51
C ARG A 53 -8.89 4.82 -0.96
N GLU A 54 -9.73 4.19 -1.80
CA GLU A 54 -10.56 3.05 -1.41
C GLU A 54 -9.68 1.89 -0.90
N PHE A 55 -8.72 1.40 -1.70
CA PHE A 55 -7.91 0.27 -1.25
C PHE A 55 -6.99 0.66 -0.10
N CYS A 56 -6.44 1.88 -0.07
CA CYS A 56 -5.64 2.34 1.06
C CYS A 56 -6.45 2.34 2.36
N THR A 57 -7.75 2.64 2.29
CA THR A 57 -8.66 2.58 3.45
C THR A 57 -8.85 1.15 3.93
N ARG A 58 -9.07 0.19 3.02
CA ARG A 58 -9.15 -1.24 3.36
C ARG A 58 -7.85 -1.79 3.92
N PHE A 59 -6.71 -1.35 3.39
CA PHE A 59 -5.38 -1.70 3.89
C PHE A 59 -5.19 -1.22 5.32
N TYR A 60 -5.43 0.07 5.61
CA TYR A 60 -5.25 0.58 6.97
C TYR A 60 -6.28 0.05 7.95
N ALA A 61 -7.51 -0.25 7.53
CA ALA A 61 -8.48 -0.94 8.39
C ALA A 61 -7.92 -2.28 8.91
N ARG A 62 -7.23 -3.04 8.05
CA ARG A 62 -6.52 -4.27 8.46
C ARG A 62 -5.30 -3.97 9.32
N MET A 63 -4.45 -3.01 8.93
CA MET A 63 -3.24 -2.67 9.67
C MET A 63 -3.54 -2.19 11.11
N HIS A 64 -4.70 -1.58 11.35
CA HIS A 64 -5.16 -1.16 12.68
C HIS A 64 -5.46 -2.33 13.62
N VAL A 65 -5.84 -3.49 13.09
CA VAL A 65 -6.15 -4.69 13.89
C VAL A 65 -5.04 -5.74 13.84
N ASP A 66 -4.12 -5.64 12.88
CA ASP A 66 -2.99 -6.56 12.72
C ASP A 66 -2.11 -6.63 13.98
N ALA A 67 -1.88 -7.84 14.47
CA ALA A 67 -1.16 -8.08 15.71
C ALA A 67 0.30 -7.63 15.67
N THR A 68 0.92 -7.58 14.49
CA THR A 68 2.32 -7.21 14.30
C THR A 68 2.48 -5.73 13.92
N LEU A 69 1.65 -5.23 13.00
CA LEU A 69 1.85 -3.90 12.39
C LEU A 69 1.19 -2.75 13.17
N LYS A 70 0.14 -3.01 13.96
CA LYS A 70 -0.60 -1.94 14.66
C LYS A 70 0.28 -1.10 15.61
N GLN A 71 1.38 -1.67 16.10
CA GLN A 71 2.33 -0.97 16.97
C GLN A 71 3.05 0.20 16.28
N PHE A 72 3.14 0.21 14.95
CA PHE A 72 3.75 1.30 14.18
C PHE A 72 2.80 2.49 13.96
N LEU A 73 1.50 2.32 14.22
CA LEU A 73 0.51 3.38 14.11
C LEU A 73 0.64 4.28 15.35
N PHE A 74 1.35 5.39 15.22
CA PHE A 74 1.60 6.30 16.35
C PHE A 74 0.53 7.40 16.52
N LEU A 75 -0.45 7.46 15.62
CA LEU A 75 -1.55 8.41 15.64
C LEU A 75 -2.89 7.69 15.81
N ASP A 76 -3.78 8.33 16.56
CA ASP A 76 -5.12 7.85 16.88
C ASP A 76 -6.21 8.45 15.97
N ASP A 77 -5.84 8.89 14.76
CA ASP A 77 -6.75 9.52 13.79
C ASP A 77 -7.45 8.52 12.85
N GLY A 78 -7.31 7.23 13.13
CA GLY A 78 -8.05 6.16 12.48
C GLY A 78 -7.53 5.75 11.09
N PRO A 79 -8.12 4.69 10.50
CA PRO A 79 -7.65 4.12 9.25
C PRO A 79 -7.86 5.05 8.05
N ALA A 80 -8.94 5.83 8.01
CA ALA A 80 -9.23 6.74 6.89
C ALA A 80 -8.19 7.86 6.76
N ALA A 81 -7.74 8.45 7.88
CA ALA A 81 -6.73 9.50 7.86
C ALA A 81 -5.35 8.95 7.45
N HIS A 82 -4.97 7.77 7.93
CA HIS A 82 -3.77 7.08 7.48
C HIS A 82 -3.83 6.74 5.98
N ALA A 83 -4.97 6.20 5.54
CA ALA A 83 -5.22 5.86 4.14
C ALA A 83 -5.10 7.06 3.22
N LYS A 84 -5.69 8.19 3.58
CA LYS A 84 -5.58 9.43 2.80
C LYS A 84 -4.12 9.82 2.56
N ARG A 85 -3.27 9.75 3.60
CA ARG A 85 -1.85 10.11 3.50
C ARG A 85 -1.10 9.21 2.53
N LEU A 86 -1.28 7.89 2.63
CA LEU A 86 -0.64 6.94 1.73
C LEU A 86 -1.17 7.09 0.30
N ALA A 87 -2.49 7.23 0.15
CA ALA A 87 -3.13 7.40 -1.15
C ALA A 87 -2.67 8.67 -1.85
N ASP A 88 -2.68 9.82 -1.17
CA ASP A 88 -2.20 11.09 -1.74
C ASP A 88 -0.73 10.98 -2.16
N TRP A 89 0.10 10.26 -1.41
CA TRP A 89 1.48 9.98 -1.81
C TRP A 89 1.56 9.10 -3.06
N ILE A 90 0.77 8.02 -3.16
CA ILE A 90 0.73 7.15 -4.35
C ILE A 90 0.22 7.92 -5.57
N ILE A 91 -0.85 8.70 -5.42
CA ILE A 91 -1.46 9.51 -6.48
C ILE A 91 -0.44 10.51 -7.03
N GLU A 92 0.24 11.24 -6.15
CA GLU A 92 1.31 12.16 -6.55
C GLU A 92 2.48 11.43 -7.24
N LYS A 93 2.78 10.19 -6.85
CA LYS A 93 3.81 9.37 -7.52
C LYS A 93 3.39 8.85 -8.89
N MET A 94 2.12 8.52 -9.10
CA MET A 94 1.61 8.18 -10.43
C MET A 94 1.61 9.41 -11.34
N GLY A 95 1.24 10.58 -10.78
CA GLY A 95 1.02 11.81 -11.51
C GLY A 95 -0.38 11.86 -12.15
N GLY A 96 -0.69 12.95 -12.84
CA GLY A 96 -1.94 13.12 -13.58
C GLY A 96 -3.12 13.71 -12.80
N GLU A 97 -3.02 13.85 -11.48
CA GLU A 97 -4.06 14.46 -10.61
C GLU A 97 -3.47 15.54 -9.66
N GLY A 98 -2.41 16.24 -10.08
CA GLY A 98 -1.77 17.29 -9.28
C GLY A 98 -0.82 16.76 -8.20
N GLN A 99 -0.71 17.47 -7.07
CA GLN A 99 0.25 17.18 -6.00
C GLN A 99 -0.43 17.02 -4.62
N PRO A 100 -1.40 16.10 -4.46
CA PRO A 100 -2.21 16.03 -3.24
C PRO A 100 -1.41 15.77 -1.95
N TRP A 101 -0.26 15.08 -2.04
CA TRP A 101 0.61 14.90 -0.87
C TRP A 101 1.31 16.20 -0.49
N THR A 102 1.85 16.91 -1.46
CA THR A 102 2.49 18.22 -1.25
C THR A 102 1.49 19.27 -0.77
N ASP A 103 0.34 19.36 -1.44
CA ASP A 103 -0.72 20.35 -1.18
C ASP A 103 -1.39 20.14 0.19
N SER A 104 -1.37 18.91 0.72
CA SER A 104 -1.81 18.63 2.10
C SER A 104 -0.83 19.06 3.19
N GLY A 105 0.25 19.77 2.83
CA GLY A 105 1.28 20.22 3.77
C GLY A 105 2.23 19.11 4.23
N ARG A 106 2.22 17.95 3.58
CA ARG A 106 3.03 16.78 3.97
C ARG A 106 4.36 16.67 3.25
N ARG A 107 4.73 17.67 2.44
CA ARG A 107 6.07 17.73 1.84
C ARG A 107 7.15 17.59 2.93
N GLY A 108 8.08 16.65 2.75
CA GLY A 108 9.12 16.36 3.73
C GLY A 108 8.69 15.49 4.92
N MET A 109 7.41 15.17 5.09
CA MET A 109 6.92 14.44 6.26
C MET A 109 7.17 12.92 6.23
N ARG A 110 7.78 12.38 5.17
CA ARG A 110 8.13 10.95 5.08
C ARG A 110 9.04 10.54 6.23
N GLN A 111 10.22 11.14 6.34
CA GLN A 111 11.21 10.72 7.35
C GLN A 111 10.74 10.97 8.78
N PRO A 112 10.17 12.15 9.13
CA PRO A 112 9.62 12.36 10.47
C PRO A 112 8.52 11.36 10.85
N SER A 113 7.63 11.01 9.91
CA SER A 113 6.56 10.04 10.19
C SER A 113 7.12 8.63 10.45
N HIS A 114 8.14 8.20 9.70
CA HIS A 114 8.77 6.90 9.93
C HIS A 114 9.55 6.88 11.24
N HIS A 115 10.28 7.95 11.56
CA HIS A 115 10.95 8.08 12.85
C HIS A 115 9.96 7.97 14.02
N ALA A 116 8.80 8.63 13.93
CA ALA A 116 7.75 8.53 14.94
C ALA A 116 7.16 7.11 15.03
N ALA A 117 6.95 6.43 13.90
CA ALA A 117 6.48 5.04 13.88
C ALA A 117 7.49 4.08 14.54
N TRP A 118 8.79 4.20 14.26
CA TRP A 118 9.83 3.37 14.88
C TRP A 118 9.95 3.59 16.38
N ASN A 119 9.65 4.80 16.85
CA ASN A 119 9.70 5.19 18.27
C ASN A 119 8.33 5.20 18.96
N SER A 120 7.29 4.65 18.32
CA SER A 120 5.93 4.62 18.85
C SER A 120 5.88 4.04 20.27
N SER A 121 5.12 4.68 21.16
CA SER A 121 4.88 4.19 22.52
C SER A 121 4.11 2.87 22.57
N ARG A 122 3.47 2.47 21.46
CA ARG A 122 2.79 1.18 21.33
C ARG A 122 3.73 0.01 21.12
N ARG A 123 4.99 0.29 20.75
CA ARG A 123 6.03 -0.73 20.61
C ARG A 123 6.62 -1.03 21.98
N ASP A 124 7.05 -2.27 22.16
CA ASP A 124 7.81 -2.68 23.34
C ASP A 124 9.07 -1.78 23.47
N PRO A 125 9.40 -1.28 24.68
CA PRO A 125 10.55 -0.40 24.88
C PRO A 125 11.87 -0.95 24.32
N SER A 126 12.08 -2.27 24.33
CA SER A 126 13.30 -2.91 23.83
C SER A 126 13.48 -2.84 22.31
N VAL A 127 12.43 -2.55 21.55
CA VAL A 127 12.45 -2.49 20.08
C VAL A 127 12.11 -1.12 19.50
N ARG A 128 11.96 -0.09 20.36
CA ARG A 128 11.79 1.30 19.90
C ARG A 128 13.07 1.81 19.23
N GLY A 129 12.90 2.59 18.18
CA GLY A 129 13.98 3.06 17.30
C GLY A 129 14.42 2.05 16.25
N GLN A 130 14.07 0.76 16.41
CA GLN A 130 14.35 -0.24 15.37
C GLN A 130 13.45 -0.01 14.15
N HIS A 131 14.07 -0.05 12.96
CA HIS A 131 13.37 0.11 11.69
C HIS A 131 12.45 -1.08 11.38
N PHE A 132 11.54 -0.88 10.43
CA PHE A 132 10.73 -1.92 9.79
C PHE A 132 11.61 -3.07 9.31
N LYS A 133 11.30 -4.31 9.71
CA LYS A 133 12.08 -5.51 9.37
C LYS A 133 11.42 -6.29 8.23
N LEU A 134 12.08 -7.37 7.81
CA LEU A 134 11.60 -8.20 6.72
C LEU A 134 10.21 -8.77 7.00
N ASP A 135 9.96 -9.26 8.21
CA ASP A 135 8.66 -9.80 8.60
C ASP A 135 7.57 -8.72 8.51
N ASP A 136 7.81 -7.54 9.10
CA ASP A 136 6.90 -6.39 9.02
C ASP A 136 6.59 -6.05 7.55
N THR A 137 7.62 -6.08 6.71
CA THR A 137 7.54 -5.75 5.30
C THR A 137 6.71 -6.75 4.51
N ARG A 138 6.88 -8.06 4.78
CA ARG A 138 6.09 -9.11 4.14
C ARG A 138 4.62 -9.04 4.54
N ILE A 139 4.34 -8.84 5.84
CA ILE A 139 2.95 -8.66 6.33
C ILE A 139 2.33 -7.43 5.69
N TRP A 140 3.05 -6.31 5.65
CA TRP A 140 2.59 -5.06 5.03
C TRP A 140 2.23 -5.30 3.56
N MET A 141 3.12 -5.93 2.77
CA MET A 141 2.86 -6.19 1.35
C MET A 141 1.66 -7.12 1.14
N ARG A 142 1.51 -8.17 1.95
CA ARG A 142 0.39 -9.12 1.86
C ARG A 142 -0.96 -8.44 2.11
N LEU A 143 -1.08 -7.70 3.21
CA LEU A 143 -2.32 -6.95 3.52
C LEU A 143 -2.61 -5.88 2.47
N HIS A 144 -1.57 -5.22 1.97
CA HIS A 144 -1.68 -4.16 0.97
C HIS A 144 -2.14 -4.71 -0.38
N PHE A 145 -1.56 -5.80 -0.86
CA PHE A 145 -1.99 -6.48 -2.08
C PHE A 145 -3.38 -7.09 -1.95
N TRP A 146 -3.74 -7.64 -0.79
CA TRP A 146 -5.09 -8.09 -0.53
C TRP A 146 -6.11 -6.95 -0.66
N ALA A 147 -5.84 -5.79 -0.08
CA ALA A 147 -6.70 -4.61 -0.23
C ALA A 147 -6.83 -4.14 -1.69
N VAL A 148 -5.75 -4.21 -2.48
CA VAL A 148 -5.79 -3.89 -3.92
C VAL A 148 -6.71 -4.85 -4.68
N ARG A 149 -6.69 -6.14 -4.37
CA ARG A 149 -7.57 -7.15 -5.00
C ARG A 149 -9.04 -6.89 -4.70
N GLU A 150 -9.36 -6.55 -3.46
CA GLU A 150 -10.74 -6.33 -3.02
C GLU A 150 -11.46 -5.18 -3.73
N VAL A 151 -10.70 -4.23 -4.30
CA VAL A 151 -11.27 -3.12 -5.07
C VAL A 151 -11.24 -3.38 -6.58
N GLY A 152 -10.84 -4.58 -7.01
CA GLY A 152 -10.79 -5.04 -8.40
C GLY A 152 -9.55 -4.59 -9.18
N LEU A 153 -8.58 -3.92 -8.53
CA LEU A 153 -7.42 -3.35 -9.22
C LEU A 153 -6.43 -4.40 -9.73
N SER A 154 -6.42 -5.61 -9.16
CA SER A 154 -5.60 -6.73 -9.65
C SER A 154 -6.02 -7.21 -11.03
N GLU A 155 -7.29 -7.05 -11.40
CA GLU A 155 -7.83 -7.48 -12.69
C GLU A 155 -7.39 -6.55 -13.83
N HIS A 156 -6.87 -5.37 -13.48
CA HIS A 156 -6.28 -4.46 -14.43
C HIS A 156 -4.79 -4.78 -14.65
N THR A 157 -4.49 -5.70 -15.56
CA THR A 157 -3.14 -6.26 -15.80
C THR A 157 -2.02 -5.22 -15.89
N ALA A 158 -2.21 -4.13 -16.64
CA ALA A 158 -1.23 -3.05 -16.76
C ALA A 158 -0.94 -2.37 -15.41
N PHE A 159 -1.99 -2.03 -14.66
CA PHE A 159 -1.87 -1.47 -13.32
C PHE A 159 -1.25 -2.48 -12.36
N TRP A 160 -1.71 -3.73 -12.35
CA TRP A 160 -1.23 -4.74 -11.44
C TRP A 160 0.28 -5.01 -11.62
N GLY A 161 0.73 -5.10 -12.86
CA GLY A 161 2.16 -5.22 -13.17
C GLY A 161 2.96 -3.99 -12.77
N TRP A 162 2.45 -2.79 -13.08
CA TRP A 162 3.08 -1.53 -12.67
C TRP A 162 3.16 -1.41 -11.14
N TYR A 163 2.08 -1.74 -10.45
CA TYR A 163 1.93 -1.58 -9.01
C TYR A 163 2.85 -2.50 -8.23
N GLN A 164 3.02 -3.75 -8.66
CA GLN A 164 4.00 -4.66 -8.06
C GLN A 164 5.43 -4.13 -8.20
N ARG A 165 5.81 -3.59 -9.37
CA ARG A 165 7.12 -2.94 -9.57
C ARG A 165 7.28 -1.69 -8.69
N PHE A 166 6.22 -0.88 -8.60
CA PHE A 166 6.16 0.33 -7.79
C PHE A 166 6.39 0.00 -6.30
N ILE A 167 5.64 -0.96 -5.74
CA ILE A 167 5.82 -1.42 -4.37
C ILE A 167 7.22 -2.02 -4.18
N GLY A 168 7.69 -2.88 -5.09
CA GLY A 168 9.04 -3.44 -5.03
C GLY A 168 10.16 -2.39 -5.00
N HIS A 169 10.00 -1.29 -5.73
CA HIS A 169 10.94 -0.18 -5.71
C HIS A 169 10.96 0.53 -4.35
N PHE A 170 9.79 0.93 -3.83
CA PHE A 170 9.73 1.72 -2.61
C PHE A 170 9.95 0.90 -1.34
N ILE A 171 9.58 -0.37 -1.34
CA ILE A 171 9.75 -1.23 -0.18
C ILE A 171 11.23 -1.50 0.13
N ARG A 172 12.09 -1.47 -0.91
CA ARG A 172 13.55 -1.57 -0.79
C ARG A 172 14.16 -0.52 0.14
N VAL A 173 13.54 0.66 0.24
CA VAL A 173 14.01 1.76 1.11
C VAL A 173 13.91 1.39 2.59
N TYR A 174 12.95 0.53 2.95
CA TYR A 174 12.73 0.10 4.32
C TYR A 174 13.54 -1.16 4.65
N GLU A 175 13.51 -2.14 3.74
CA GLU A 175 14.24 -3.39 3.89
C GLU A 175 14.72 -3.89 2.52
N SER A 176 16.03 -4.00 2.35
CA SER A 176 16.65 -4.25 1.03
C SER A 176 16.33 -5.62 0.45
N ARG A 177 16.03 -6.63 1.31
CA ARG A 177 15.65 -7.99 0.92
C ARG A 177 14.18 -8.12 0.52
N ALA A 178 13.34 -7.19 0.95
CA ALA A 178 11.90 -7.27 0.74
C ALA A 178 11.43 -7.36 -0.72
N PRO A 179 12.08 -6.72 -1.72
CA PRO A 179 11.65 -6.79 -3.12
C PRO A 179 11.56 -8.22 -3.67
N ALA A 180 12.36 -9.16 -3.14
CA ALA A 180 12.30 -10.57 -3.55
C ALA A 180 10.95 -11.23 -3.22
N TYR A 181 10.21 -10.71 -2.24
CA TYR A 181 8.94 -11.27 -1.77
C TYR A 181 7.71 -10.57 -2.34
N VAL A 182 7.88 -9.65 -3.30
CA VAL A 182 6.73 -8.95 -3.91
C VAL A 182 5.79 -9.92 -4.59
N GLN A 183 6.32 -10.82 -5.44
CA GLN A 183 5.51 -11.81 -6.14
C GLN A 183 4.84 -12.78 -5.16
N ASP A 184 5.60 -13.34 -4.23
CA ASP A 184 5.08 -14.24 -3.19
C ASP A 184 3.98 -13.57 -2.35
N SER A 185 4.14 -12.30 -1.97
CA SER A 185 3.13 -11.56 -1.19
C SER A 185 1.87 -11.27 -2.02
N ALA A 186 2.05 -10.96 -3.31
CA ALA A 186 0.96 -10.77 -4.26
C ALA A 186 0.19 -12.07 -4.53
N GLN A 187 0.87 -13.22 -4.59
CA GLN A 187 0.27 -14.55 -4.72
C GLN A 187 -0.44 -14.98 -3.44
N TRP A 188 0.17 -14.76 -2.27
CA TRP A 188 -0.46 -15.03 -0.97
C TRP A 188 -1.83 -14.36 -0.88
N SER A 189 -1.92 -13.09 -1.30
CA SER A 189 -3.19 -12.35 -1.28
C SER A 189 -4.26 -12.84 -2.26
N ALA A 190 -3.91 -13.70 -3.22
CA ALA A 190 -4.85 -14.25 -4.20
C ALA A 190 -5.64 -15.45 -3.66
N ASP A 191 -5.12 -16.10 -2.62
CA ASP A 191 -5.70 -17.32 -2.06
C ASP A 191 -6.59 -16.97 -0.86
N PRO A 192 -7.91 -17.21 -0.93
CA PRO A 192 -8.81 -16.91 0.17
C PRO A 192 -8.47 -17.64 1.47
N SER A 193 -7.91 -18.86 1.38
CA SER A 193 -7.56 -19.66 2.57
C SER A 193 -6.51 -18.96 3.44
N ASN A 194 -5.55 -18.26 2.82
CA ASN A 194 -4.55 -17.46 3.51
C ASN A 194 -5.18 -16.32 4.33
N SER A 195 -6.18 -15.64 3.75
CA SER A 195 -6.88 -14.57 4.45
C SER A 195 -7.77 -15.08 5.58
N GLU A 196 -8.40 -16.24 5.38
CA GLU A 196 -9.20 -16.91 6.40
C GLU A 196 -8.33 -17.36 7.57
N GLU A 197 -7.19 -18.00 7.29
CA GLU A 197 -6.22 -18.39 8.31
C GLU A 197 -5.70 -17.17 9.09
N TYR A 198 -5.33 -16.09 8.41
CA TYR A 198 -4.91 -14.84 9.06
C TYR A 198 -5.97 -14.30 10.03
N LEU A 199 -7.23 -14.30 9.63
CA LEU A 199 -8.34 -13.84 10.47
C LEU A 199 -8.59 -14.78 11.65
N ASN A 200 -8.59 -16.10 11.41
CA ASN A 200 -8.75 -17.14 12.43
C ASN A 200 -7.62 -17.12 13.46
N ASN A 201 -6.41 -16.73 13.04
CA ASN A 201 -5.25 -16.56 13.91
C ASN A 201 -5.22 -15.18 14.62
N GLY A 202 -6.36 -14.47 14.69
CA GLY A 202 -6.45 -13.20 15.42
C GLY A 202 -5.69 -12.06 14.74
N CYS A 203 -5.71 -12.02 13.40
CA CYS A 203 -4.97 -11.05 12.59
C CYS A 203 -3.45 -11.14 12.78
N PHE A 204 -2.91 -12.37 12.77
CA PHE A 204 -1.48 -12.66 12.93
C PHE A 204 -1.00 -13.62 11.83
N MET A 205 0.11 -13.30 11.17
CA MET A 205 0.71 -14.13 10.12
C MET A 205 1.83 -15.02 10.70
N SER A 206 1.45 -16.18 11.24
CA SER A 206 2.35 -17.19 11.80
C SER A 206 3.37 -17.72 10.79
N ASP A 207 3.02 -17.73 9.50
CA ASP A 207 3.87 -18.16 8.38
C ASP A 207 4.88 -17.08 7.92
N VAL A 208 4.97 -15.95 8.64
CA VAL A 208 5.96 -14.90 8.39
C VAL A 208 6.77 -14.61 9.64
N VAL A 209 6.10 -14.41 10.77
CA VAL A 209 6.75 -13.93 11.99
C VAL A 209 7.74 -14.96 12.53
N GLY A 210 9.01 -14.55 12.65
CA GLY A 210 10.06 -15.35 13.27
C GLY A 210 10.71 -16.40 12.37
N ILE A 211 10.35 -16.46 11.08
CA ILE A 211 10.91 -17.44 10.13
C ILE A 211 12.29 -17.03 9.61
N HIS A 212 12.62 -15.74 9.63
CA HIS A 212 13.91 -15.22 9.13
C HIS A 212 14.89 -14.81 10.25
N ARG A 213 14.80 -15.47 11.41
CA ARG A 213 15.76 -15.26 12.52
C ARG A 213 17.10 -15.94 12.25
#